data_AF-A0A967WDG8-F1
#
_entry.id   AF-A0A967WDG8-F1
#
_cell.length_a   1.000
_cell.length_b   1.000
_cell.length_c   1.000
_cell.angle_alpha   90.00
_cell.angle_beta   90.00
_cell.angle_gamma   90.00
#
_symmetry.space_group_name_H-M   'P 1'
#
loop_
_entity.id
_entity.type
_entity.pdbx_description
1 polymer ?
#
loop_
_entity_poly.entity_id
_entity_poly.type
_entity_poly.pdbx_seq_one_letter_code
_entity_poly.pdbx_strand_id
1 'polypeptide(L)'
;VISPEGKEKAKRLNLRDYLQIVAASNFKQRSRMTMLYYHAELHNYAVAGTPNKNEHDQGFFVKWGDGGYDFAPIRHLYKTQVFQLAEYLEVPVEIRTATPTTDTYSAPSSQEEFFFRMPFEVMDLLWYALEHDVPSSEAARVMNLTQEQVQRAYTDLARKERTTEYLRTPLLEYG
;
A
#
# COMPACT_ATOMS: atom_id res chain seq x y z
N VAL A 1 -19.52 4.86 -8.73
CA VAL A 1 -18.89 5.68 -9.80
C VAL A 1 -19.33 7.11 -9.58
N ILE A 2 -18.40 8.04 -9.62
CA ILE A 2 -18.67 9.48 -9.62
C ILE A 2 -18.46 9.96 -11.05
N SER A 3 -19.47 10.59 -11.65
CA SER A 3 -19.34 11.18 -12.98
C SER A 3 -18.51 12.47 -12.94
N PRO A 4 -18.00 12.97 -14.08
CA PRO A 4 -17.31 14.26 -14.12
C PRO A 4 -18.15 15.42 -13.56
N GLU A 5 -19.47 15.31 -13.63
CA GLU A 5 -20.44 16.28 -13.07
C GLU A 5 -20.73 16.05 -11.57
N GLY A 6 -19.97 15.19 -10.90
CA GLY A 6 -20.09 14.91 -9.46
C GLY A 6 -21.26 14.01 -9.08
N LYS A 7 -21.97 13.40 -10.03
CA LYS A 7 -23.12 12.53 -9.71
C LYS A 7 -22.65 11.15 -9.27
N GLU A 8 -23.01 10.78 -8.06
CA GLU A 8 -22.71 9.45 -7.50
C GLU A 8 -23.76 8.41 -7.92
N LYS A 9 -23.28 7.25 -8.36
CA LYS A 9 -24.09 6.06 -8.58
C LYS A 9 -23.44 4.85 -7.91
N ALA A 10 -24.20 4.18 -7.05
CA ALA A 10 -23.84 2.91 -6.44
C ALA A 10 -24.59 1.76 -7.14
N LYS A 11 -23.87 0.69 -7.46
CA LYS A 11 -24.45 -0.55 -8.00
C LYS A 11 -23.64 -1.72 -7.48
N ARG A 12 -24.32 -2.81 -7.11
CA ARG A 12 -23.64 -4.07 -6.80
C ARG A 12 -22.94 -4.59 -8.06
N LEU A 13 -21.64 -4.84 -7.95
CA LEU A 13 -20.87 -5.45 -9.03
C LEU A 13 -21.14 -6.95 -9.07
N ASN A 14 -21.40 -7.48 -10.27
CA ASN A 14 -21.31 -8.93 -10.49
C ASN A 14 -19.83 -9.33 -10.60
N LEU A 15 -19.56 -10.64 -10.56
CA LEU A 15 -18.20 -11.16 -10.60
C LEU A 15 -17.44 -10.72 -11.87
N ARG A 16 -18.08 -10.76 -13.05
CA ARG A 16 -17.46 -10.39 -14.32
C ARG A 16 -16.99 -8.94 -14.31
N ASP A 17 -17.86 -8.02 -13.89
CA ASP A 17 -17.55 -6.58 -13.86
C ASP A 17 -16.45 -6.29 -12.84
N TYR A 18 -16.48 -6.96 -11.68
CA TYR A 18 -15.42 -6.86 -10.68
C TYR A 18 -14.06 -7.32 -11.24
N LEU A 19 -14.02 -8.49 -11.88
CA LEU A 19 -12.78 -9.02 -12.48
C LEU A 19 -12.27 -8.13 -13.61
N GLN A 20 -13.16 -7.52 -14.40
CA GLN A 20 -12.77 -6.56 -15.43
C GLN A 20 -12.10 -5.31 -14.84
N ILE A 21 -12.61 -4.79 -13.73
CA ILE A 21 -12.03 -3.64 -13.02
C ILE A 21 -10.65 -4.01 -12.45
N VAL A 22 -10.52 -5.17 -11.80
CA VAL A 22 -9.24 -5.66 -11.27
C VAL A 22 -8.22 -5.84 -12.40
N ALA A 23 -8.63 -6.45 -13.52
CA ALA A 23 -7.77 -6.65 -14.69
C ALA A 23 -7.28 -5.31 -15.27
N ALA A 24 -8.18 -4.34 -15.45
CA ALA A 24 -7.82 -3.02 -15.97
C ALA A 24 -6.89 -2.25 -15.02
N SER A 25 -7.15 -2.32 -13.71
CA SER A 25 -6.33 -1.67 -12.69
C SER A 25 -4.91 -2.25 -12.65
N ASN A 26 -4.79 -3.58 -12.68
CA ASN A 26 -3.50 -4.26 -12.71
C ASN A 26 -2.76 -4.01 -14.03
N PHE A 27 -3.47 -3.98 -15.16
CA PHE A 27 -2.90 -3.66 -16.45
C PHE A 27 -2.27 -2.27 -16.46
N LYS A 28 -2.96 -1.25 -15.93
CA LYS A 28 -2.45 0.12 -15.80
C LYS A 28 -1.08 0.15 -15.09
N GLN A 29 -0.94 -0.55 -13.96
CA GLN A 29 0.32 -0.58 -13.20
C GLN A 29 1.43 -1.34 -13.95
N ARG A 30 1.09 -2.46 -14.61
CA ARG A 30 2.04 -3.23 -15.43
C ARG A 30 2.55 -2.44 -16.65
N SER A 31 1.68 -1.64 -17.28
CA SER A 31 2.11 -0.76 -18.38
C SER A 31 3.11 0.31 -17.93
N ARG A 32 2.95 0.86 -16.72
CA ARG A 32 3.92 1.81 -16.15
C ARG A 32 5.28 1.15 -15.91
N MET A 33 5.28 -0.06 -15.35
CA MET A 33 6.51 -0.84 -15.14
C MET A 33 7.24 -1.08 -16.46
N THR A 34 6.54 -1.54 -17.50
CA THR A 34 7.14 -1.73 -18.83
C THR A 34 7.74 -0.44 -19.39
N MET A 35 7.08 0.70 -19.20
CA MET A 35 7.60 2.00 -19.62
C MET A 35 8.88 2.39 -18.85
N LEU A 36 8.93 2.14 -17.54
CA LEU A 36 10.12 2.39 -16.73
C LEU A 36 11.31 1.56 -17.19
N TYR A 37 11.10 0.25 -17.41
CA TYR A 37 12.16 -0.64 -17.87
C TYR A 37 12.63 -0.32 -19.28
N TYR A 38 11.73 0.03 -20.21
CA TYR A 38 12.10 0.51 -21.55
C TYR A 38 13.11 1.68 -21.48
N HIS A 39 12.82 2.68 -20.65
CA HIS A 39 13.72 3.81 -20.48
C HIS A 39 15.00 3.46 -19.72
N ALA A 40 14.92 2.57 -18.73
CA ALA A 40 16.08 2.11 -17.99
C ALA A 40 17.06 1.37 -18.92
N GLU A 41 16.58 0.47 -19.77
CA GLU A 41 17.37 -0.26 -20.75
C GLU A 41 17.98 0.66 -21.81
N LEU A 42 17.21 1.64 -22.30
CA LEU A 42 17.70 2.62 -23.28
C LEU A 42 18.88 3.46 -22.73
N HIS A 43 18.94 3.66 -21.42
CA HIS A 43 19.95 4.50 -20.76
C HIS A 43 20.94 3.72 -19.88
N ASN A 44 20.86 2.39 -19.86
CA ASN A 44 21.64 1.53 -18.95
C ASN A 44 21.50 1.93 -17.47
N TYR A 45 20.25 2.13 -17.02
CA TYR A 45 19.87 2.46 -15.64
C TYR A 45 19.20 1.27 -14.94
N ALA A 46 19.06 1.39 -13.61
CA ALA A 46 18.22 0.54 -12.78
C ALA A 46 16.88 1.24 -12.46
N VAL A 47 15.82 0.47 -12.27
CA VAL A 47 14.49 0.95 -11.87
C VAL A 47 14.38 1.00 -10.35
N ALA A 48 14.15 2.19 -9.81
CA ALA A 48 13.88 2.42 -8.39
C ALA A 48 12.38 2.25 -8.09
N GLY A 49 12.03 1.29 -7.23
CA GLY A 49 10.68 1.11 -6.70
C GLY A 49 10.36 2.09 -5.58
N THR A 50 9.09 2.43 -5.42
CA THR A 50 8.62 3.34 -4.36
C THR A 50 7.70 2.73 -3.31
N PRO A 51 7.58 1.40 -3.11
CA PRO A 51 6.72 0.93 -2.04
C PRO A 51 7.37 1.26 -0.69
N ASN A 52 6.56 1.71 0.26
CA ASN A 52 6.94 1.74 1.67
C ASN A 52 6.62 0.40 2.34
N LYS A 53 7.02 0.22 3.60
CA LYS A 53 6.81 -1.03 4.35
C LYS A 53 5.35 -1.44 4.39
N ASN A 54 4.46 -0.47 4.63
CA ASN A 54 3.03 -0.73 4.75
C ASN A 54 2.46 -1.30 3.45
N GLU A 55 2.84 -0.69 2.33
CA GLU A 55 2.36 -1.10 1.01
C GLU A 55 2.91 -2.48 0.63
N HIS A 56 4.21 -2.69 0.81
CA HIS A 56 4.84 -3.94 0.41
C HIS A 56 4.40 -5.13 1.27
N ASP A 57 4.47 -5.02 2.59
CA ASP A 57 4.31 -6.17 3.47
C ASP A 57 2.82 -6.52 3.67
N GLN A 58 1.90 -5.55 3.52
CA GLN A 58 0.45 -5.83 3.48
C GLN A 58 -0.06 -6.23 2.09
N GLY A 59 0.80 -6.22 1.06
CA GLY A 59 0.45 -6.62 -0.30
C GLY A 59 -0.40 -5.59 -1.06
N PHE A 60 -0.23 -4.31 -0.75
CA PHE A 60 -0.85 -3.20 -1.46
C PHE A 60 -0.01 -2.74 -2.65
N PHE A 61 0.20 -3.63 -3.61
CA PHE A 61 0.89 -3.36 -4.86
C PHE A 61 0.48 -4.38 -5.92
N VAL A 62 0.74 -4.09 -7.19
CA VAL A 62 0.55 -5.05 -8.28
C VAL A 62 1.86 -5.81 -8.51
N LYS A 63 1.85 -7.14 -8.35
CA LYS A 63 2.98 -8.00 -8.71
C LYS A 63 3.31 -7.81 -10.20
N TRP A 64 4.58 -7.49 -10.48
CA TRP A 64 5.08 -7.11 -11.81
C TRP A 64 4.47 -5.81 -12.38
N GLY A 65 3.82 -5.00 -11.55
CA GLY A 65 3.43 -3.62 -11.85
C GLY A 65 4.32 -2.66 -11.09
N ASP A 66 3.73 -1.85 -10.22
CA ASP A 66 4.46 -1.02 -9.26
C ASP A 66 5.32 -1.82 -8.26
N GLY A 67 5.06 -3.13 -8.13
CA GLY A 67 5.94 -4.07 -7.44
C GLY A 67 7.14 -4.60 -8.25
N GLY A 68 7.30 -4.20 -9.52
CA GLY A 68 8.42 -4.61 -10.38
C GLY A 68 9.50 -3.54 -10.43
N TYR A 69 10.64 -3.78 -9.78
CA TYR A 69 11.77 -2.86 -9.67
C TYR A 69 13.06 -3.62 -9.33
N ASP A 70 14.22 -2.97 -9.52
CA ASP A 70 15.53 -3.56 -9.22
C ASP A 70 15.94 -3.33 -7.76
N PHE A 71 15.57 -2.18 -7.20
CA PHE A 71 15.80 -1.85 -5.78
C PHE A 71 14.68 -0.94 -5.24
N ALA A 72 14.48 -0.92 -3.92
CA ALA A 72 13.45 -0.10 -3.27
C ALA A 72 14.03 0.64 -2.04
N PRO A 73 14.42 1.93 -2.18
CA PRO A 73 15.16 2.64 -1.15
C PRO A 73 14.36 2.90 0.13
N ILE A 74 13.03 2.98 0.04
CA ILE A 74 12.15 3.34 1.17
C ILE A 74 11.28 2.17 1.65
N ARG A 75 11.48 0.95 1.14
CA ARG A 75 10.67 -0.22 1.49
C ARG A 75 10.71 -0.58 2.97
N HIS A 76 11.78 -0.23 3.67
CA HIS A 76 11.95 -0.50 5.09
C HIS A 76 11.28 0.55 5.99
N LEU A 77 10.78 1.65 5.42
CA LEU A 77 10.17 2.76 6.18
C LEU A 77 8.66 2.57 6.29
N TYR A 78 8.11 2.80 7.49
CA TYR A 78 6.68 2.97 7.65
C TYR A 78 6.17 4.24 6.96
N LYS A 79 4.86 4.36 6.72
CA LYS A 79 4.31 5.52 6.02
C LYS A 79 4.58 6.85 6.75
N THR A 80 4.46 6.85 8.07
CA THR A 80 4.81 8.00 8.92
C THR A 80 6.28 8.41 8.79
N GLN A 81 7.20 7.45 8.70
CA GLN A 81 8.62 7.71 8.48
C GLN A 81 8.89 8.26 7.07
N VAL A 82 8.13 7.82 6.06
CA VAL A 82 8.19 8.42 4.72
C VAL A 82 7.77 9.89 4.75
N PHE A 83 6.75 10.26 5.52
CA PHE A 83 6.37 11.68 5.68
C PHE A 83 7.46 12.49 6.39
N GLN A 84 8.06 11.95 7.45
CA GLN A 84 9.18 12.59 8.13
C GLN A 84 10.38 12.78 7.20
N LEU A 85 10.71 11.77 6.39
CA LEU A 85 11.79 11.86 5.41
C LEU A 85 11.48 12.89 4.31
N ALA A 86 10.23 12.96 3.85
CA ALA A 86 9.80 13.95 2.85
C ALA A 86 9.91 15.38 3.39
N GLU A 87 9.58 15.60 4.66
CA GLU A 87 9.79 16.89 5.33
C GLU A 87 11.28 17.24 5.43
N TYR A 88 12.11 16.29 5.88
CA TYR A 88 13.55 16.49 5.98
C TYR A 88 14.21 16.82 4.63
N LEU A 89 13.73 16.20 3.54
CA LEU A 89 14.20 16.44 2.17
C LEU A 89 13.54 17.66 1.50
N GLU A 90 12.75 18.45 2.24
CA GLU A 90 12.09 19.66 1.74
C GLU A 90 11.16 19.40 0.52
N VAL A 91 10.51 18.23 0.49
CA VAL A 91 9.49 17.93 -0.51
C VAL A 91 8.37 18.99 -0.44
N PRO A 92 7.88 19.52 -1.58
CA PRO A 92 6.83 20.53 -1.61
C PRO A 92 5.65 20.21 -0.70
N VAL A 93 5.14 21.23 0.00
CA VAL A 93 4.08 21.06 1.00
C VAL A 93 2.82 20.47 0.38
N GLU A 94 2.51 20.84 -0.87
CA GLU A 94 1.36 20.35 -1.62
C GLU A 94 1.41 18.84 -1.84
N ILE A 95 2.63 18.27 -1.94
CA ILE A 95 2.84 16.82 -2.05
C ILE A 95 2.75 16.17 -0.66
N ARG A 96 3.34 16.78 0.36
CA ARG A 96 3.35 16.24 1.74
C ARG A 96 1.95 16.20 2.37
N THR A 97 1.10 17.17 2.06
CA THR A 97 -0.27 17.27 2.59
C THR A 97 -1.32 16.63 1.68
N ALA A 98 -0.94 16.12 0.52
CA ALA A 98 -1.87 15.43 -0.37
C ALA A 98 -2.36 14.14 0.27
N THR A 99 -3.67 13.88 0.17
CA THR A 99 -4.27 12.63 0.65
C THR A 99 -3.64 11.42 -0.07
N PRO A 100 -3.04 10.47 0.65
CA PRO A 100 -2.49 9.26 0.03
C PRO A 100 -3.58 8.47 -0.69
N THR A 101 -3.43 8.31 -2.00
CA THR A 101 -4.38 7.60 -2.86
C THR A 101 -3.65 6.74 -3.88
N THR A 102 -4.35 5.76 -4.45
CA THR A 102 -3.81 4.91 -5.54
C THR A 102 -3.95 5.54 -6.92
N ASP A 103 -4.70 6.64 -7.04
CA ASP A 103 -5.04 7.28 -8.31
C ASP A 103 -5.51 6.25 -9.37
N THR A 104 -6.28 5.26 -8.91
CA THR A 104 -6.76 4.15 -9.75
C THR A 104 -8.22 4.35 -10.15
N TYR A 105 -9.03 4.95 -9.28
CA TYR A 105 -10.46 5.13 -9.49
C TYR A 105 -10.83 6.62 -9.53
N SER A 106 -11.88 6.95 -10.27
CA SER A 106 -12.36 8.33 -10.38
C SER A 106 -12.99 8.88 -9.09
N ALA A 107 -13.40 8.00 -8.18
CA ALA A 107 -13.89 8.39 -6.87
C ALA A 107 -12.70 8.70 -5.95
N PRO A 108 -12.72 9.82 -5.22
CA PRO A 108 -11.76 10.07 -4.15
C PRO A 108 -11.76 8.90 -3.16
N SER A 109 -10.58 8.41 -2.82
CA SER A 109 -10.41 7.39 -1.79
C SER A 109 -9.02 7.53 -1.18
N SER A 110 -8.95 7.50 0.16
CA SER A 110 -7.67 7.39 0.86
C SER A 110 -7.27 5.93 1.00
N GLN A 111 -5.97 5.66 1.05
CA GLN A 111 -5.47 4.32 1.36
C GLN A 111 -5.90 3.87 2.77
N GLU A 112 -5.97 4.81 3.72
CA GLU A 112 -6.41 4.60 5.11
C GLU A 112 -7.86 4.12 5.19
N GLU A 113 -8.74 4.59 4.29
CA GLU A 113 -10.14 4.15 4.23
C GLU A 113 -10.28 2.87 3.39
N PHE A 114 -9.68 2.87 2.20
CA PHE A 114 -9.94 1.85 1.18
C PHE A 114 -9.27 0.50 1.48
N PHE A 115 -8.03 0.51 1.96
CA PHE A 115 -7.24 -0.71 2.10
C PHE A 115 -6.78 -0.97 3.55
N PHE A 116 -6.11 0.02 4.16
CA PHE A 116 -5.52 -0.16 5.48
C PHE A 116 -6.60 -0.16 6.58
N ARG A 117 -7.68 0.61 6.39
CA ARG A 117 -8.82 0.73 7.32
C ARG A 117 -8.40 1.24 8.70
N MET A 118 -7.34 2.05 8.74
CA MET A 118 -6.71 2.59 9.94
C MET A 118 -5.85 3.81 9.57
N PRO A 119 -5.80 4.85 10.43
CA PRO A 119 -4.84 5.94 10.27
C PRO A 119 -3.39 5.44 10.34
N PHE A 120 -2.50 6.00 9.53
CA PHE A 120 -1.10 5.57 9.48
C PHE A 120 -0.38 5.75 10.82
N GLU A 121 -0.64 6.82 11.55
CA GLU A 121 -0.02 7.09 12.86
C GLU A 121 -0.36 6.02 13.89
N VAL A 122 -1.57 5.46 13.81
CA VAL A 122 -2.00 4.36 14.69
C VAL A 122 -1.45 3.04 14.18
N MET A 123 -1.58 2.79 12.88
CA MET A 123 -1.18 1.53 12.26
C MET A 123 0.32 1.26 12.41
N ASP A 124 1.16 2.26 12.14
CA ASP A 124 2.62 2.11 12.17
C ASP A 124 3.12 1.79 13.58
N LEU A 125 2.55 2.44 14.60
CA LEU A 125 2.89 2.16 16.01
C LEU A 125 2.41 0.78 16.47
N LEU A 126 1.19 0.38 16.09
CA LEU A 126 0.68 -0.95 16.40
C LEU A 126 1.46 -2.04 15.67
N TRP A 127 1.86 -1.80 14.43
CA TRP A 127 2.68 -2.73 13.67
C TRP A 127 4.07 -2.85 14.30
N TYR A 128 4.72 -1.73 14.63
CA TYR A 128 5.98 -1.75 15.37
C TYR A 128 5.87 -2.59 16.65
N ALA A 129 4.81 -2.37 17.44
CA ALA A 129 4.56 -3.12 18.66
C ALA A 129 4.38 -4.63 18.39
N LEU A 130 3.67 -5.01 17.32
CA LEU A 130 3.52 -6.40 16.90
C LEU A 130 4.86 -7.05 16.52
N GLU A 131 5.72 -6.35 15.77
CA GLU A 131 7.04 -6.85 15.35
C GLU A 131 8.03 -7.01 16.51
N HIS A 132 7.78 -6.35 17.64
CA HIS A 132 8.59 -6.42 18.85
C HIS A 132 7.93 -7.24 19.97
N ASP A 133 6.96 -8.09 19.61
CA ASP A 133 6.24 -8.99 20.54
C ASP A 133 5.63 -8.26 21.75
N VAL A 134 5.25 -7.00 21.59
CA VAL A 134 4.63 -6.21 22.66
C VAL A 134 3.22 -6.77 22.93
N PRO A 135 2.88 -7.12 24.18
CA PRO A 135 1.55 -7.62 24.50
C PRO A 135 0.45 -6.62 24.15
N SER A 136 -0.69 -7.11 23.65
CA SER A 136 -1.82 -6.25 23.27
C SER A 136 -2.35 -5.40 24.43
N SER A 137 -2.21 -5.86 25.67
CA SER A 137 -2.55 -5.10 26.89
C SER A 137 -1.62 -3.90 27.12
N GLU A 138 -0.32 -4.06 26.84
CA GLU A 138 0.66 -2.99 27.00
C GLU A 138 0.52 -1.95 25.90
N ALA A 139 0.45 -2.38 24.64
CA ALA A 139 0.21 -1.48 23.52
C ALA A 139 -1.12 -0.72 23.66
N ALA A 140 -2.17 -1.38 24.15
CA ALA A 140 -3.46 -0.72 24.43
C ALA A 140 -3.32 0.41 25.44
N ARG A 141 -2.58 0.18 26.53
CA ARG A 141 -2.32 1.20 27.56
C ARG A 141 -1.56 2.41 27.00
N VAL A 142 -0.52 2.18 26.21
CA VAL A 142 0.31 3.26 25.63
C VAL A 142 -0.46 4.05 24.57
N MET A 143 -1.21 3.35 23.72
CA MET A 143 -1.97 3.92 22.60
C MET A 143 -3.31 4.51 23.01
N ASN A 144 -3.71 4.41 24.29
CA ASN A 144 -5.03 4.78 24.79
C ASN A 144 -6.17 4.10 23.99
N LEU A 145 -6.02 2.79 23.76
CA LEU A 145 -6.99 1.93 23.09
C LEU A 145 -7.44 0.82 24.04
N THR A 146 -8.51 0.10 23.68
CA THR A 146 -8.85 -1.14 24.39
C THR A 146 -7.94 -2.28 23.92
N GLN A 147 -7.68 -3.25 24.81
CA GLN A 147 -6.94 -4.46 24.43
C GLN A 147 -7.60 -5.19 23.26
N GLU A 148 -8.93 -5.19 23.18
CA GLU A 148 -9.68 -5.78 22.06
C GLU A 148 -9.43 -5.05 20.73
N GLN A 149 -9.33 -3.72 20.73
CA GLN A 149 -8.99 -2.95 19.53
C GLN A 149 -7.58 -3.30 19.03
N VAL A 150 -6.60 -3.36 19.93
CA VAL A 150 -5.23 -3.74 19.59
C VAL A 150 -5.15 -5.18 19.09
N GLN A 151 -5.82 -6.12 19.75
CA GLN A 151 -5.84 -7.52 19.32
C GLN A 151 -6.44 -7.67 17.92
N ARG A 152 -7.48 -6.90 17.59
CA ARG A 152 -8.06 -6.86 16.24
C ARG A 152 -7.08 -6.30 15.22
N ALA A 153 -6.37 -5.22 15.55
CA ALA A 153 -5.35 -4.64 14.69
C ALA A 153 -4.22 -5.63 14.39
N TYR A 154 -3.67 -6.29 15.42
CA TYR A 154 -2.62 -7.29 15.25
C TYR A 154 -3.07 -8.45 14.37
N THR A 155 -4.29 -8.94 14.60
CA THR A 155 -4.87 -10.02 13.80
C THR A 155 -5.05 -9.61 12.34
N ASP A 156 -5.48 -8.37 12.08
CA ASP A 156 -5.66 -7.85 10.73
C ASP A 156 -4.33 -7.69 9.99
N LEU A 157 -3.32 -7.10 10.64
CA LEU A 157 -1.96 -6.93 10.10
C LEU A 157 -1.33 -8.27 9.72
N ALA A 158 -1.32 -9.23 10.66
CA ALA A 158 -0.75 -10.56 10.43
C ALA A 158 -1.53 -11.34 9.37
N ARG A 159 -2.85 -11.19 9.33
CA ARG A 159 -3.69 -11.84 8.32
C ARG A 159 -3.40 -11.29 6.92
N LYS A 160 -3.39 -9.98 6.76
CA LYS A 160 -3.12 -9.32 5.46
C LYS A 160 -1.75 -9.69 4.94
N GLU A 161 -0.72 -9.64 5.78
CA GLU A 161 0.62 -10.10 5.42
C GLU A 161 0.58 -11.55 4.91
N ARG A 162 0.08 -12.50 5.71
CA ARG A 162 0.00 -13.91 5.31
C ARG A 162 -0.80 -14.14 4.03
N THR A 163 -1.97 -13.51 3.89
CA THR A 163 -2.86 -13.73 2.74
C THR A 163 -2.33 -13.11 1.44
N THR A 164 -1.36 -12.21 1.53
CA THR A 164 -0.71 -11.57 0.38
C THR A 164 0.70 -12.06 0.12
N GLU A 165 1.18 -13.05 0.86
CA GLU A 165 2.54 -13.61 0.74
C GLU A 165 2.90 -13.99 -0.70
N TYR A 166 1.97 -14.59 -1.44
CA TYR A 166 2.16 -14.98 -2.85
C TYR A 166 2.53 -13.82 -3.79
N LEU A 167 2.22 -12.56 -3.41
CA LEU A 167 2.63 -11.39 -4.18
C LEU A 167 4.14 -11.14 -4.06
N ARG A 168 4.74 -11.55 -2.94
CA ARG A 168 6.16 -11.39 -2.60
C ARG A 168 6.98 -12.65 -2.85
N THR A 169 6.36 -13.79 -3.13
CA THR A 169 7.09 -15.03 -3.42
C THR A 169 7.83 -14.94 -4.76
N PRO A 170 9.01 -15.59 -4.87
CA PRO A 170 9.70 -15.81 -6.14
C PRO A 170 8.82 -16.54 -7.17
N LEU A 171 9.37 -16.71 -8.37
CA LEU A 171 8.76 -17.56 -9.39
C LEU A 171 8.59 -18.98 -8.84
N LEU A 172 7.56 -19.68 -9.32
CA LEU A 172 7.44 -21.10 -9.06
C LEU A 172 8.60 -21.80 -9.78
N GLU A 173 9.53 -22.33 -9.00
CA GLU A 173 10.65 -23.12 -9.52
C GLU A 173 10.15 -24.53 -9.86
N TYR A 174 10.66 -25.08 -10.97
CA TYR A 174 10.51 -26.51 -11.24
C TYR A 174 11.46 -27.25 -10.29
N GLY A 175 10.90 -28.04 -9.37
CA GLY A 175 11.66 -28.92 -8.48
C GLY A 175 12.23 -30.15 -9.18
#